data_AF-A0A524FBE5-F1
#
_entry.id   AF-A0A524FBE5-F1
#
_cell.length_a   1.000
_cell.length_b   1.000
_cell.length_c   1.000
_cell.angle_alpha   90.00
_cell.angle_beta   90.00
_cell.angle_gamma   90.00
#
_symmetry.space_group_name_H-M   'P 1'
#
loop_
_entity.id
_entity.type
_entity.pdbx_description
1 polymer ?
#
loop_
_entity_poly.entity_id
_entity_poly.type
_entity_poly.pdbx_seq_one_letter_code
_entity_poly.pdbx_strand_id
1 'polypeptide(L)'
;MTTKIGEEDELRKKVWKIINLIQANQLFVHSKNLEIKYYDEDIKKIKTQVLPEILSLCILNALVPNSAMLLIGGHGGGKTSITKYLGRMFTASSLEEIENSIIRGHPQLTEEKLVGTLKLGKLMHEGEEEVVWRKFVTEFWKIIDEVNRLTPYAQDILLSLLAEGSVKYYDSISNINKYCLYATINPQDVGTFELSEPFLDRFGISVPISMPASHDLQLILTGKDEKYSGVDQLIQVPKILTIDELMEIWYYVNKISSDIEVNNYIHAIIREFTLCDRIDKGNTEDLKPSTGLCSGCHFNTAQNVCNKIDSILSVRVVKDLLRYSKALAWLLGINHIDINVVNTIAPYVISHRTAFVKRELDKSPYYGNKYEFSKNLLNTLQKHFKTREISYQIAEKYREGTGEKTDLTELKKYEKNDLIVKYDLIPFVNEINNKEYKNLAQQIKNAVKGGKIEELADIRNSLMENLDIPNRSDLINWCNIELYKQTVTDYVFKYSYWKEIWADIAAEFSNLDQALKDAFGQRQTKQIRSEDLLIEINVTGTDDDSLVNIQISGGSDALKLRNILDKLEYIQKEE
;
A
#
# COMPACT_ATOMS: atom_id res chain seq x y z
N MET A 1 31.88 -12.00 7.67
CA MET A 1 30.84 -10.97 7.45
C MET A 1 30.17 -11.33 6.15
N THR A 2 29.01 -11.96 6.26
CA THR A 2 28.22 -12.58 5.19
C THR A 2 27.55 -11.50 4.34
N THR A 3 27.57 -11.70 3.03
CA THR A 3 26.97 -10.85 2.00
C THR A 3 25.44 -10.71 2.15
N LYS A 4 24.94 -9.49 1.93
CA LYS A 4 23.59 -8.93 2.16
C LYS A 4 22.39 -9.68 1.56
N ILE A 5 22.58 -10.52 0.54
CA ILE A 5 21.53 -11.44 0.07
C ILE A 5 21.08 -12.40 1.19
N GLY A 6 21.96 -12.66 2.18
CA GLY A 6 21.65 -13.49 3.34
C GLY A 6 20.57 -12.92 4.25
N GLU A 7 20.54 -11.61 4.51
CA GLU A 7 19.64 -11.01 5.52
C GLU A 7 18.21 -10.88 5.00
N GLU A 8 18.00 -10.34 3.79
CA GLU A 8 16.67 -10.27 3.19
C GLU A 8 16.08 -11.68 2.95
N ASP A 9 16.87 -12.62 2.43
CA ASP A 9 16.43 -14.00 2.23
C ASP A 9 16.13 -14.71 3.55
N GLU A 10 16.85 -14.40 4.63
CA GLU A 10 16.55 -14.89 5.97
C GLU A 10 15.23 -14.34 6.51
N LEU A 11 14.97 -13.04 6.35
CA LEU A 11 13.68 -12.43 6.69
C LEU A 11 12.54 -13.06 5.88
N ARG A 12 12.73 -13.26 4.58
CA ARG A 12 11.75 -13.94 3.72
C ARG A 12 11.52 -15.38 4.17
N LYS A 13 12.58 -16.14 4.50
CA LYS A 13 12.48 -17.50 5.06
C LYS A 13 11.71 -17.52 6.38
N LYS A 14 11.87 -16.51 7.25
CA LYS A 14 11.08 -16.37 8.48
C LYS A 14 9.59 -16.18 8.19
N VAL A 15 9.23 -15.35 7.20
CA VAL A 15 7.82 -15.18 6.78
C VAL A 15 7.26 -16.50 6.20
N TRP A 16 8.03 -17.21 5.38
CA TRP A 16 7.63 -18.54 4.90
C TRP A 16 7.47 -19.57 6.03
N LYS A 17 8.31 -19.49 7.06
CA LYS A 17 8.19 -20.31 8.28
C LYS A 17 6.87 -20.04 9.01
N ILE A 18 6.40 -18.78 9.06
CA ILE A 18 5.08 -18.42 9.60
C ILE A 18 3.96 -19.12 8.83
N ILE A 19 3.98 -19.04 7.49
CA ILE A 19 2.99 -19.71 6.63
C ILE A 19 2.95 -21.21 6.92
N ASN A 20 4.13 -21.85 6.88
CA ASN A 20 4.26 -23.28 7.07
C ASN A 20 3.81 -23.74 8.45
N LEU A 21 4.13 -23.00 9.52
CA LEU A 21 3.73 -23.34 10.88
C LEU A 21 2.21 -23.22 11.09
N ILE A 22 1.58 -22.19 10.55
CA ILE A 22 0.12 -22.03 10.66
C ILE A 22 -0.60 -23.18 9.95
N GLN A 23 -0.13 -23.57 8.76
CA GLN A 23 -0.72 -24.69 8.03
C GLN A 23 -0.42 -26.05 8.69
N ALA A 24 0.83 -26.30 9.08
CA ALA A 24 1.24 -27.59 9.65
C ALA A 24 0.57 -27.86 11.01
N ASN A 25 0.41 -26.83 11.84
CA ASN A 25 -0.28 -26.93 13.12
C ASN A 25 -1.81 -26.75 13.00
N GLN A 26 -2.34 -26.56 11.78
CA GLN A 26 -3.77 -26.38 11.51
C GLN A 26 -4.41 -25.25 12.34
N LEU A 27 -3.64 -24.21 12.65
CA LEU A 27 -4.09 -23.07 13.46
C LEU A 27 -5.16 -22.23 12.75
N PHE A 28 -5.26 -22.37 11.43
CA PHE A 28 -6.31 -21.81 10.61
C PHE A 28 -6.59 -22.76 9.45
N VAL A 29 -7.79 -23.36 9.44
CA VAL A 29 -8.16 -24.36 8.44
C VAL A 29 -9.13 -23.76 7.44
N HIS A 30 -8.66 -23.58 6.21
CA HIS A 30 -9.48 -23.12 5.10
C HIS A 30 -8.90 -23.60 3.77
N SER A 31 -9.71 -24.23 2.93
CA SER A 31 -9.28 -24.91 1.70
C SER A 31 -9.11 -24.01 0.47
N LYS A 32 -9.50 -22.73 0.55
CA LYS A 32 -9.35 -21.80 -0.58
C LYS A 32 -7.90 -21.42 -0.84
N ASN A 33 -7.55 -21.41 -2.12
CA ASN A 33 -6.23 -21.13 -2.64
C ASN A 33 -6.23 -19.84 -3.45
N LEU A 34 -5.16 -19.06 -3.28
CA LEU A 34 -4.79 -17.93 -4.11
C LEU A 34 -3.85 -18.41 -5.20
N GLU A 35 -4.35 -18.48 -6.43
CA GLU A 35 -3.52 -18.70 -7.61
C GLU A 35 -2.85 -17.40 -8.03
N ILE A 36 -1.52 -17.37 -7.95
CA ILE A 36 -0.72 -16.23 -8.34
C ILE A 36 0.01 -16.59 -9.62
N LYS A 37 -0.19 -15.78 -10.67
CA LYS A 37 0.58 -15.86 -11.90
C LYS A 37 1.55 -14.69 -11.92
N TYR A 38 2.79 -14.96 -12.29
CA TYR A 38 3.83 -13.94 -12.43
C TYR A 38 4.83 -14.34 -13.50
N TYR A 39 5.42 -13.35 -14.15
CA TYR A 39 6.56 -13.51 -15.04
C TYR A 39 7.83 -13.72 -14.22
N ASP A 40 8.47 -14.85 -14.42
CA ASP A 40 9.75 -15.21 -13.79
C ASP A 40 10.87 -14.81 -14.77
N GLU A 41 11.70 -13.82 -14.38
CA GLU A 41 12.76 -13.28 -15.24
C GLU A 41 13.89 -14.29 -15.48
N ASP A 42 14.21 -15.12 -14.48
CA ASP A 42 15.28 -16.12 -14.56
C ASP A 42 14.94 -17.19 -15.61
N ILE A 43 13.66 -17.59 -15.66
CA ILE A 43 13.16 -18.64 -16.56
C ILE A 43 12.51 -18.05 -17.84
N LYS A 44 12.28 -16.73 -17.87
CA LYS A 44 11.59 -15.97 -18.94
C LYS A 44 10.20 -16.53 -19.29
N LYS A 45 9.45 -16.98 -18.29
CA LYS A 45 8.14 -17.62 -18.47
C LYS A 45 7.17 -17.23 -17.37
N ILE A 46 5.87 -17.31 -17.68
CA ILE A 46 4.82 -17.18 -16.66
C ILE A 46 4.81 -18.44 -15.81
N LYS A 47 4.97 -18.26 -14.50
CA LYS A 47 4.86 -19.31 -13.49
C LYS A 47 3.57 -19.11 -12.70
N THR A 48 3.02 -20.23 -12.24
CA THR A 48 1.86 -20.23 -11.34
C THR A 48 2.29 -20.77 -9.99
N GLN A 49 2.03 -20.02 -8.94
CA GLN A 49 2.24 -20.45 -7.56
C GLN A 49 0.91 -20.39 -6.82
N VAL A 50 0.67 -21.38 -5.96
CA VAL A 50 -0.59 -21.52 -5.23
C VAL A 50 -0.30 -21.36 -3.76
N LEU A 51 -0.94 -20.39 -3.12
CA LEU A 51 -0.81 -20.13 -1.69
C LEU A 51 -2.16 -20.19 -0.98
N PRO A 52 -2.20 -20.39 0.35
CA PRO A 52 -3.45 -20.38 1.09
C PRO A 52 -4.02 -18.96 1.10
N GLU A 53 -5.23 -18.76 0.58
CA GLU A 53 -5.73 -17.44 0.20
C GLU A 53 -5.77 -16.45 1.37
N ILE A 54 -6.54 -16.79 2.40
CA ILE A 54 -6.79 -15.90 3.53
C ILE A 54 -5.50 -15.63 4.31
N LEU A 55 -4.72 -16.67 4.59
CA LEU A 55 -3.46 -16.56 5.32
C LEU A 55 -2.46 -15.66 4.58
N SER A 56 -2.33 -15.86 3.26
CA SER A 56 -1.41 -15.06 2.45
C SER A 56 -1.81 -13.58 2.48
N LEU A 57 -3.10 -13.27 2.29
CA LEU A 57 -3.59 -11.88 2.31
C LEU A 57 -3.44 -11.24 3.71
N CYS A 58 -3.65 -11.99 4.79
CA CYS A 58 -3.37 -11.52 6.15
C CYS A 58 -1.88 -11.20 6.34
N ILE A 59 -0.98 -12.01 5.79
CA ILE A 59 0.46 -11.76 5.82
C ILE A 59 0.81 -10.53 4.99
N LEU A 60 0.26 -10.39 3.78
CA LEU A 60 0.49 -9.21 2.94
C LEU A 60 0.11 -7.91 3.66
N ASN A 61 -0.96 -7.92 4.47
CA ASN A 61 -1.29 -6.77 5.32
C ASN A 61 -0.16 -6.46 6.33
N ALA A 62 0.44 -7.46 6.96
CA ALA A 62 1.59 -7.24 7.86
C ALA A 62 2.82 -6.69 7.13
N LEU A 63 3.01 -7.06 5.86
CA LEU A 63 4.15 -6.62 5.03
C LEU A 63 3.99 -5.20 4.46
N VAL A 64 2.85 -4.55 4.67
CA VAL A 64 2.60 -3.17 4.24
C VAL A 64 2.57 -2.26 5.47
N PRO A 65 3.33 -1.15 5.49
CA PRO A 65 3.31 -0.21 6.60
C PRO A 65 1.98 0.54 6.71
N ASN A 66 1.53 0.77 7.95
CA ASN A 66 0.32 1.54 8.28
C ASN A 66 -0.92 0.98 7.57
N SER A 67 -0.97 -0.34 7.46
CA SER A 67 -1.98 -1.07 6.73
C SER A 67 -3.21 -1.34 7.61
N ALA A 68 -4.35 -1.49 6.95
CA ALA A 68 -5.60 -1.89 7.57
C ALA A 68 -6.31 -2.90 6.66
N MET A 69 -6.69 -4.05 7.22
CA MET A 69 -7.38 -5.12 6.52
C MET A 69 -8.77 -5.36 7.09
N LEU A 70 -9.73 -5.70 6.23
CA LEU A 70 -11.06 -6.20 6.60
C LEU A 70 -11.17 -7.71 6.38
N LEU A 71 -11.62 -8.43 7.42
CA LEU A 71 -11.95 -9.84 7.38
C LEU A 71 -13.47 -10.00 7.50
N ILE A 72 -14.15 -10.26 6.38
CA ILE A 72 -15.62 -10.29 6.30
C ILE A 72 -16.11 -11.73 6.30
N GLY A 73 -16.89 -12.15 7.29
CA GLY A 73 -17.47 -13.49 7.29
C GLY A 73 -18.34 -13.78 8.51
N GLY A 74 -19.02 -14.92 8.53
CA GLY A 74 -19.87 -15.33 9.66
C GLY A 74 -19.10 -15.63 10.95
N HIS A 75 -19.82 -15.89 12.05
CA HIS A 75 -19.22 -16.33 13.30
C HIS A 75 -18.47 -17.67 13.13
N GLY A 76 -17.41 -17.86 13.92
CA GLY A 76 -16.67 -19.14 13.95
C GLY A 76 -15.69 -19.36 12.80
N GLY A 77 -15.51 -18.40 11.88
CA GLY A 77 -14.55 -18.50 10.78
C GLY A 77 -13.07 -18.29 11.15
N GLY A 78 -12.70 -18.34 12.45
CA GLY A 78 -11.31 -18.20 12.90
C GLY A 78 -10.64 -16.83 12.68
N LYS A 79 -11.40 -15.80 12.30
CA LYS A 79 -10.91 -14.48 11.87
C LYS A 79 -10.02 -13.78 12.91
N THR A 80 -10.50 -13.74 14.16
CA THR A 80 -9.76 -13.10 15.26
C THR A 80 -8.59 -13.97 15.70
N SER A 81 -8.72 -15.30 15.67
CA SER A 81 -7.66 -16.24 16.07
C SER A 81 -6.43 -16.17 15.17
N ILE A 82 -6.60 -16.22 13.85
CA ILE A 82 -5.46 -16.10 12.91
C ILE A 82 -4.71 -14.78 13.12
N THR A 83 -5.46 -13.69 13.33
CA THR A 83 -4.89 -12.36 13.55
C THR A 83 -4.05 -12.29 14.84
N LYS A 84 -4.49 -12.96 15.92
CA LYS A 84 -3.73 -13.04 17.18
C LYS A 84 -2.43 -13.82 17.01
N TYR A 85 -2.50 -14.96 16.34
CA TYR A 85 -1.33 -15.81 16.09
C TYR A 85 -0.30 -15.12 15.21
N LEU A 86 -0.75 -14.45 14.14
CA LEU A 86 0.12 -13.63 13.31
C LEU A 86 0.74 -12.49 14.11
N GLY A 87 -0.02 -11.78 14.96
CA GLY A 87 0.51 -10.72 15.81
C GLY A 87 1.70 -11.18 16.63
N ARG A 88 1.56 -12.29 17.37
CA ARG A 88 2.68 -12.87 18.13
C ARG A 88 3.86 -13.29 17.25
N MET A 89 3.61 -13.94 16.12
CA MET A 89 4.66 -14.44 15.23
C MET A 89 5.44 -13.30 14.56
N PHE A 90 4.77 -12.17 14.27
CA PHE A 90 5.36 -11.01 13.59
C PHE A 90 6.01 -9.98 14.54
N THR A 91 5.48 -9.80 15.76
CA THR A 91 5.94 -8.74 16.67
C THR A 91 6.73 -9.26 17.86
N ALA A 92 6.83 -10.58 18.04
CA ALA A 92 7.37 -11.24 19.23
C ALA A 92 6.62 -10.89 20.55
N SER A 93 5.45 -10.27 20.47
CA SER A 93 4.59 -9.97 21.63
C SER A 93 3.96 -11.24 22.21
N SER A 94 3.64 -11.22 23.50
CA SER A 94 2.83 -12.28 24.12
C SER A 94 1.40 -12.28 23.59
N LEU A 95 0.72 -13.44 23.61
CA LEU A 95 -0.69 -13.48 23.23
C LEU A 95 -1.57 -12.64 24.17
N GLU A 96 -1.14 -12.46 25.42
CA GLU A 96 -1.84 -11.61 26.39
C GLU A 96 -1.73 -10.13 26.04
N GLU A 97 -0.55 -9.64 25.66
CA GLU A 97 -0.37 -8.27 25.16
C GLU A 97 -1.22 -8.02 23.91
N ILE A 98 -1.24 -8.98 22.98
CA ILE A 98 -2.08 -8.91 21.78
C ILE A 98 -3.56 -8.92 22.15
N GLU A 99 -4.00 -9.74 23.11
CA GLU A 99 -5.40 -9.76 23.60
C GLU A 99 -5.80 -8.42 24.22
N ASN A 100 -4.90 -7.82 25.01
CA ASN A 100 -5.12 -6.55 25.68
C ASN A 100 -5.15 -5.36 24.71
N SER A 101 -4.62 -5.50 23.50
CA SER A 101 -4.72 -4.49 22.45
C SER A 101 -6.00 -4.59 21.63
N ILE A 102 -6.85 -5.61 21.83
CA ILE A 102 -8.06 -5.81 21.01
C ILE A 102 -9.19 -4.90 21.46
N ILE A 103 -9.78 -4.19 20.50
CA ILE A 103 -11.07 -3.53 20.67
C ILE A 103 -12.17 -4.46 20.19
N ARG A 104 -13.10 -4.79 21.08
CA ARG A 104 -14.29 -5.57 20.74
C ARG A 104 -15.46 -4.63 20.48
N GLY A 105 -15.99 -4.67 19.26
CA GLY A 105 -17.09 -3.86 18.79
C GLY A 105 -18.34 -4.07 19.63
N HIS A 106 -18.87 -2.98 20.16
CA HIS A 106 -20.10 -2.99 20.94
C HIS A 106 -20.84 -1.64 20.77
N PRO A 107 -22.18 -1.63 20.62
CA PRO A 107 -22.92 -0.38 20.43
C PRO A 107 -22.81 0.63 21.58
N GLN A 108 -22.43 0.17 22.77
CA GLN A 108 -22.22 1.02 23.96
C GLN A 108 -20.74 1.25 24.27
N LEU A 109 -19.84 1.02 23.31
CA LEU A 109 -18.42 1.31 23.50
C LEU A 109 -18.22 2.83 23.56
N THR A 110 -17.71 3.32 24.69
CA THR A 110 -17.41 4.74 24.90
C THR A 110 -16.04 5.09 24.34
N GLU A 111 -15.83 6.37 24.03
CA GLU A 111 -14.52 6.90 23.61
C GLU A 111 -13.41 6.55 24.63
N GLU A 112 -13.72 6.62 25.93
CA GLU A 112 -12.80 6.21 27.00
C GLU A 112 -12.31 4.76 26.92
N LYS A 113 -13.18 3.87 26.43
CA LYS A 113 -12.84 2.45 26.25
C LYS A 113 -12.09 2.20 24.95
N LEU A 114 -12.29 3.05 23.96
CA LEU A 114 -11.65 2.96 22.65
C LEU A 114 -10.25 3.59 22.64
N VAL A 115 -10.11 4.78 23.24
CA VAL A 115 -8.97 5.68 23.08
C VAL A 115 -8.12 5.78 24.34
N GLY A 116 -8.69 6.24 25.45
CA GLY A 116 -7.94 6.54 26.67
C GLY A 116 -8.79 7.21 27.73
N THR A 117 -8.29 7.29 28.95
CA THR A 117 -8.99 7.88 30.10
C THR A 117 -8.09 8.88 30.80
N LEU A 118 -8.67 9.91 31.44
CA LEU A 118 -7.88 10.82 32.28
C LEU A 118 -7.40 10.15 33.56
N LYS A 119 -6.19 10.52 33.99
CA LYS A 119 -5.61 10.07 35.26
C LYS A 119 -6.23 10.83 36.42
N LEU A 120 -7.29 10.26 36.99
CA LEU A 120 -8.10 10.88 38.05
C LEU A 120 -7.27 11.43 39.22
N GLY A 121 -6.23 10.73 39.66
CA GLY A 121 -5.38 11.19 40.76
C GLY A 121 -4.71 12.54 40.48
N LYS A 122 -4.16 12.74 39.28
CA LYS A 122 -3.54 14.01 38.90
C LYS A 122 -4.56 15.11 38.65
N LEU A 123 -5.67 14.77 38.00
CA LEU A 123 -6.75 15.72 37.76
C LEU A 123 -7.33 16.27 39.07
N MET A 124 -7.53 15.41 40.07
CA MET A 124 -8.15 15.78 41.34
C MET A 124 -7.19 16.51 42.30
N HIS A 125 -5.89 16.21 42.26
CA HIS A 125 -4.91 16.80 43.18
C HIS A 125 -4.12 17.98 42.62
N GLU A 126 -3.77 17.92 41.33
CA GLU A 126 -2.88 18.88 40.67
C GLU A 126 -3.63 19.75 39.63
N GLY A 127 -4.87 19.37 39.27
CA GLY A 127 -5.62 20.03 38.19
C GLY A 127 -5.06 19.72 36.80
N GLU A 128 -4.16 18.74 36.67
CA GLU A 128 -3.50 18.37 35.43
C GLU A 128 -4.28 17.28 34.67
N GLU A 129 -4.59 17.55 33.40
CA GLU A 129 -5.25 16.61 32.49
C GLU A 129 -4.23 15.68 31.81
N GLU A 130 -3.74 14.67 32.56
CA GLU A 130 -2.88 13.61 31.98
C GLU A 130 -3.73 12.48 31.40
N VAL A 131 -3.61 12.22 30.10
CA VAL A 131 -4.30 11.13 29.40
C VAL A 131 -3.53 9.82 29.52
N VAL A 132 -4.23 8.78 29.98
CA VAL A 132 -3.77 7.39 29.94
C VAL A 132 -4.35 6.72 28.69
N TRP A 133 -3.50 6.54 27.68
CA TRP A 133 -3.88 5.90 26.42
C TRP A 133 -4.14 4.41 26.59
N ARG A 134 -5.16 3.91 25.87
CA ARG A 134 -5.43 2.48 25.75
C ARG A 134 -4.28 1.80 25.01
N LYS A 135 -4.02 0.54 25.35
CA LYS A 135 -3.05 -0.32 24.64
C LYS A 135 -3.33 -0.38 23.14
N PHE A 136 -4.59 -0.42 22.73
CA PHE A 136 -4.97 -0.34 21.32
C PHE A 136 -4.36 0.87 20.59
N VAL A 137 -4.22 2.03 21.25
CA VAL A 137 -3.64 3.24 20.65
C VAL A 137 -2.12 3.11 20.54
N THR A 138 -1.45 2.63 21.59
CA THR A 138 0.02 2.61 21.68
C THR A 138 0.70 1.43 20.99
N GLU A 139 0.04 0.28 20.90
CA GLU A 139 0.64 -0.97 20.41
C GLU A 139 0.75 -1.02 18.87
N PHE A 140 1.79 -1.66 18.35
CA PHE A 140 2.03 -1.77 16.91
C PHE A 140 0.95 -2.61 16.19
N TRP A 141 0.56 -3.74 16.80
CA TRP A 141 -0.42 -4.66 16.23
C TRP A 141 -1.80 -4.40 16.82
N LYS A 142 -2.75 -4.03 15.96
CA LYS A 142 -4.09 -3.55 16.34
C LYS A 142 -5.15 -4.49 15.78
N ILE A 143 -6.11 -4.87 16.63
CA ILE A 143 -7.24 -5.72 16.23
C ILE A 143 -8.55 -5.05 16.65
N ILE A 144 -9.48 -4.92 15.70
CA ILE A 144 -10.86 -4.49 15.96
C ILE A 144 -11.79 -5.65 15.61
N ASP A 145 -12.34 -6.30 16.61
CA ASP A 145 -13.31 -7.38 16.40
C ASP A 145 -14.71 -6.79 16.21
N GLU A 146 -15.43 -7.22 15.18
CA GLU A 146 -16.80 -6.80 14.87
C GLU A 146 -16.95 -5.27 14.72
N VAL A 147 -16.12 -4.66 13.86
CA VAL A 147 -16.07 -3.20 13.63
C VAL A 147 -17.44 -2.62 13.24
N ASN A 148 -18.28 -3.42 12.57
CA ASN A 148 -19.64 -3.03 12.19
C ASN A 148 -20.63 -2.95 13.36
N ARG A 149 -20.23 -3.25 14.60
CA ARG A 149 -21.03 -3.02 15.82
C ARG A 149 -20.69 -1.72 16.54
N LEU A 150 -19.66 -1.00 16.07
CA LEU A 150 -19.30 0.31 16.58
C LEU A 150 -20.29 1.35 16.07
N THR A 151 -20.69 2.28 16.94
CA THR A 151 -21.53 3.42 16.55
C THR A 151 -20.81 4.30 15.52
N PRO A 152 -21.53 5.09 14.70
CA PRO A 152 -20.91 6.01 13.75
C PRO A 152 -19.86 6.92 14.39
N TYR A 153 -20.14 7.43 15.59
CA TYR A 153 -19.19 8.25 16.36
C TYR A 153 -17.88 7.51 16.70
N ALA A 154 -17.96 6.24 17.13
CA ALA A 154 -16.77 5.44 17.39
C ALA A 154 -16.00 5.10 16.09
N GLN A 155 -16.71 4.92 14.97
CA GLN A 155 -16.08 4.74 13.66
C GLN A 155 -15.36 6.01 13.20
N ASP A 156 -15.90 7.20 13.46
CA ASP A 156 -15.28 8.49 13.14
C ASP A 156 -13.97 8.72 13.92
N ILE A 157 -13.94 8.35 15.21
CA ILE A 157 -12.71 8.40 16.01
C ILE A 157 -11.61 7.49 15.40
N LEU A 158 -11.99 6.27 15.00
CA LEU A 158 -11.07 5.35 14.32
C LEU A 158 -10.66 5.87 12.94
N LEU A 159 -11.50 6.66 12.29
CA LEU A 159 -11.17 7.27 11.01
C LEU A 159 -9.97 8.21 11.16
N SER A 160 -9.85 8.99 12.24
CA SER A 160 -8.67 9.84 12.50
C SER A 160 -7.38 9.04 12.68
N LEU A 161 -7.45 7.86 13.30
CA LEU A 161 -6.31 6.94 13.38
C LEU A 161 -5.88 6.47 11.97
N LEU A 162 -6.84 6.03 11.14
CA LEU A 162 -6.58 5.46 9.82
C LEU A 162 -6.22 6.53 8.75
N ALA A 163 -7.05 7.56 8.62
CA ALA A 163 -6.66 8.95 8.88
C ALA A 163 -5.22 9.42 8.68
N GLU A 164 -4.73 9.87 9.83
CA GLU A 164 -3.63 10.78 10.06
C GLU A 164 -2.51 10.07 10.84
N GLY A 165 -2.75 8.81 11.28
CA GLY A 165 -1.84 8.13 12.20
C GLY A 165 -1.78 8.82 13.56
N SER A 166 -2.85 9.51 13.98
CA SER A 166 -2.91 10.14 15.29
C SER A 166 -4.29 9.98 15.91
N VAL A 167 -4.34 10.00 17.24
CA VAL A 167 -5.60 10.02 17.99
C VAL A 167 -5.56 11.18 18.96
N LYS A 168 -6.66 11.92 19.02
CA LYS A 168 -6.84 13.04 19.94
C LYS A 168 -7.83 12.66 21.03
N TYR A 169 -7.54 13.07 22.26
CA TYR A 169 -8.44 12.91 23.38
C TYR A 169 -8.21 14.09 24.34
N TYR A 170 -9.25 14.90 24.56
CA TYR A 170 -9.11 16.26 25.10
C TYR A 170 -8.03 17.04 24.32
N ASP A 171 -7.11 17.72 25.01
CA ASP A 171 -6.00 18.47 24.40
C ASP A 171 -4.74 17.62 24.16
N SER A 172 -4.79 16.31 24.48
CA SER A 172 -3.68 15.40 24.26
C SER A 172 -3.76 14.71 22.89
N ILE A 173 -2.60 14.57 22.24
CA ILE A 173 -2.46 13.90 20.94
C ILE A 173 -1.44 12.77 21.08
N SER A 174 -1.83 11.56 20.67
CA SER A 174 -0.92 10.43 20.54
C SER A 174 -0.66 10.14 19.06
N ASN A 175 0.60 10.28 18.65
CA ASN A 175 1.04 9.94 17.30
C ASN A 175 1.39 8.45 17.20
N ILE A 176 0.83 7.79 16.20
CA ILE A 176 0.99 6.36 15.90
C ILE A 176 1.74 6.28 14.57
N ASN A 177 3.07 6.31 14.64
CA ASN A 177 3.90 6.40 13.44
C ASN A 177 3.82 5.15 12.57
N LYS A 178 3.77 3.96 13.21
CA LYS A 178 3.82 2.64 12.57
C LYS A 178 2.82 1.69 13.21
N TYR A 179 1.96 1.07 12.40
CA TYR A 179 1.01 0.05 12.86
C TYR A 179 0.61 -0.95 11.77
N CYS A 180 0.07 -2.09 12.21
CA CYS A 180 -0.72 -3.01 11.38
C CYS A 180 -2.09 -3.19 12.03
N LEU A 181 -3.17 -2.96 11.27
CA LEU A 181 -4.54 -3.08 11.76
C LEU A 181 -5.29 -4.19 11.04
N TYR A 182 -6.03 -4.97 11.82
CA TYR A 182 -6.94 -6.00 11.35
C TYR A 182 -8.30 -5.77 11.96
N ALA A 183 -9.32 -5.61 11.12
CA ALA A 183 -10.69 -5.47 11.55
C ALA A 183 -11.54 -6.63 11.02
N THR A 184 -12.44 -7.15 11.84
CA THR A 184 -13.38 -8.19 11.44
C THR A 184 -14.78 -7.61 11.27
N ILE A 185 -15.52 -8.14 10.30
CA ILE A 185 -16.93 -7.81 10.07
C ILE A 185 -17.73 -9.11 10.11
N ASN A 186 -18.85 -9.07 10.83
CA ASN A 186 -19.88 -10.07 10.70
C ASN A 186 -21.17 -9.45 10.13
N PRO A 187 -21.50 -9.70 8.85
CA PRO A 187 -22.62 -9.04 8.19
C PRO A 187 -24.00 -9.51 8.70
N GLN A 188 -24.09 -10.66 9.37
CA GLN A 188 -25.36 -11.23 9.84
C GLN A 188 -25.69 -10.88 11.30
N ASP A 189 -24.83 -10.11 11.96
CA ASP A 189 -24.98 -9.82 13.38
C ASP A 189 -26.06 -8.76 13.65
N VAL A 190 -26.68 -8.83 14.84
CA VAL A 190 -27.72 -7.91 15.29
C VAL A 190 -27.10 -6.68 15.95
N GLY A 191 -27.70 -5.51 15.76
CA GLY A 191 -27.19 -4.26 16.32
C GLY A 191 -25.94 -3.77 15.60
N THR A 192 -25.93 -3.91 14.27
CA THR A 192 -24.85 -3.46 13.39
C THR A 192 -25.18 -2.10 12.78
N PHE A 193 -24.13 -1.34 12.49
CA PHE A 193 -24.17 -0.05 11.84
C PHE A 193 -23.51 -0.17 10.46
N GLU A 194 -24.09 0.49 9.47
CA GLU A 194 -23.51 0.53 8.13
C GLU A 194 -22.17 1.27 8.16
N LEU A 195 -21.15 0.70 7.50
CA LEU A 195 -19.85 1.35 7.36
C LEU A 195 -19.90 2.31 6.19
N SER A 196 -19.51 3.56 6.43
CA SER A 196 -19.50 4.59 5.39
C SER A 196 -18.44 4.30 4.31
N GLU A 197 -18.67 4.73 3.07
CA GLU A 197 -17.68 4.60 1.98
C GLU A 197 -16.32 5.22 2.34
N PRO A 198 -16.25 6.43 2.97
CA PRO A 198 -14.97 6.99 3.43
C PRO A 198 -14.23 6.13 4.45
N PHE A 199 -14.95 5.38 5.30
CA PHE A 199 -14.35 4.46 6.26
C PHE A 199 -13.80 3.21 5.57
N LEU A 200 -14.58 2.61 4.66
CA LEU A 200 -14.15 1.44 3.88
C LEU A 200 -12.92 1.74 2.99
N ASP A 201 -12.84 2.94 2.44
CA ASP A 201 -11.71 3.41 1.63
C ASP A 201 -10.37 3.45 2.40
N ARG A 202 -10.42 3.47 3.75
CA ARG A 202 -9.20 3.41 4.59
C ARG A 202 -8.63 2.02 4.78
N PHE A 203 -9.39 0.97 4.48
CA PHE A 203 -8.89 -0.39 4.55
C PHE A 203 -8.23 -0.76 3.24
N GLY A 204 -6.92 -0.98 3.28
CA GLY A 204 -6.07 -1.33 2.14
C GLY A 204 -6.58 -2.55 1.35
N ILE A 205 -7.06 -3.56 2.07
CA ILE A 205 -7.49 -4.83 1.49
C ILE A 205 -8.66 -5.43 2.29
N SER A 206 -9.56 -6.14 1.62
CA SER A 206 -10.70 -6.84 2.23
C SER A 206 -10.80 -8.26 1.71
N VAL A 207 -11.01 -9.21 2.63
CA VAL A 207 -11.07 -10.64 2.31
C VAL A 207 -12.37 -11.25 2.83
N PRO A 208 -13.20 -11.81 1.92
CA PRO A 208 -14.38 -12.57 2.31
C PRO A 208 -13.97 -13.97 2.78
N ILE A 209 -14.15 -14.23 4.07
CA ILE A 209 -13.92 -15.53 4.70
C ILE A 209 -15.20 -16.36 4.58
N SER A 210 -15.10 -17.50 3.89
CA SER A 210 -16.15 -18.50 3.83
C SER A 210 -16.08 -19.44 5.03
N MET A 211 -17.18 -20.13 5.31
CA MET A 211 -17.15 -21.22 6.28
C MET A 211 -16.29 -22.37 5.78
N PRO A 212 -15.57 -23.08 6.68
CA PRO A 212 -14.78 -24.26 6.34
C PRO A 212 -15.59 -25.27 5.53
N ALA A 213 -15.00 -25.83 4.47
CA ALA A 213 -15.63 -26.89 3.68
C ALA A 213 -15.66 -28.22 4.46
N SER A 214 -16.38 -29.23 3.95
CA SER A 214 -16.49 -30.55 4.60
C SER A 214 -15.12 -31.16 4.96
N HIS A 215 -14.14 -31.04 4.06
CA HIS A 215 -12.78 -31.51 4.32
C HIS A 215 -12.08 -30.70 5.44
N ASP A 216 -12.27 -29.39 5.46
CA ASP A 216 -11.73 -28.52 6.52
C ASP A 216 -12.36 -28.86 7.88
N LEU A 217 -13.65 -29.17 7.91
CA LEU A 217 -14.36 -29.60 9.13
C LEU A 217 -13.80 -30.92 9.67
N GLN A 218 -13.42 -31.86 8.80
CA GLN A 218 -12.78 -33.11 9.22
C GLN A 218 -11.43 -32.84 9.90
N LEU A 219 -10.64 -31.91 9.39
CA LEU A 219 -9.38 -31.49 10.02
C LEU A 219 -9.65 -30.84 11.38
N ILE A 220 -10.62 -29.93 11.48
CA ILE A 220 -11.00 -29.29 12.74
C ILE A 220 -11.44 -30.32 13.79
N LEU A 221 -12.23 -31.34 13.41
CA LEU A 221 -12.72 -32.37 14.32
C LEU A 221 -11.63 -33.36 14.79
N THR A 222 -10.59 -33.54 13.98
CA THR A 222 -9.46 -34.43 14.32
C THR A 222 -8.32 -33.70 15.03
N GLY A 223 -8.32 -32.37 14.98
CA GLY A 223 -7.40 -31.51 15.74
C GLY A 223 -7.60 -31.63 17.25
N LYS A 224 -6.57 -31.24 18.01
CA LYS A 224 -6.69 -31.13 19.47
C LYS A 224 -7.54 -29.91 19.81
N ASP A 225 -8.52 -30.09 20.69
CA ASP A 225 -9.35 -28.99 21.16
C ASP A 225 -8.54 -28.12 22.16
N GLU A 226 -8.26 -26.90 21.71
CA GLU A 226 -7.53 -25.88 22.47
C GLU A 226 -8.22 -25.54 23.80
N LYS A 227 -9.54 -25.74 23.94
CA LYS A 227 -10.24 -25.53 25.23
C LYS A 227 -9.78 -26.47 26.32
N TYR A 228 -9.35 -27.69 25.97
CA TYR A 228 -8.89 -28.68 26.95
C TYR A 228 -7.37 -28.63 27.15
N SER A 229 -6.63 -28.26 26.11
CA SER A 229 -5.17 -28.40 26.07
C SER A 229 -4.40 -27.07 26.09
N GLY A 230 -5.10 -25.94 25.87
CA GLY A 230 -4.45 -24.67 25.59
C GLY A 230 -3.69 -24.68 24.26
N VAL A 231 -3.08 -23.55 23.93
CA VAL A 231 -2.17 -23.42 22.78
C VAL A 231 -0.74 -23.46 23.29
N ASP A 232 0.07 -24.38 22.79
CA ASP A 232 1.51 -24.40 23.08
C ASP A 232 2.18 -23.24 22.34
N GLN A 233 2.38 -22.13 23.05
CA GLN A 233 2.93 -20.91 22.47
C GLN A 233 4.43 -21.02 22.11
N LEU A 234 5.13 -22.07 22.53
CA LEU A 234 6.55 -22.27 22.18
C LEU A 234 6.68 -23.05 20.88
N ILE A 235 5.80 -24.03 20.65
CA ILE A 235 5.89 -24.93 19.49
C ILE A 235 4.91 -24.54 18.38
N GLN A 236 3.65 -24.24 18.72
CA GLN A 236 2.61 -23.98 17.72
C GLN A 236 2.66 -22.53 17.22
N VAL A 237 2.88 -21.58 18.14
CA VAL A 237 2.89 -20.14 17.83
C VAL A 237 4.18 -19.46 18.33
N PRO A 238 5.38 -19.90 17.88
CA PRO A 238 6.63 -19.30 18.33
C PRO A 238 6.74 -17.82 17.92
N LYS A 239 7.56 -17.07 18.66
CA LYS A 239 8.03 -15.74 18.23
C LYS A 239 9.01 -15.95 17.07
N ILE A 240 8.74 -15.39 15.90
CA ILE A 240 9.53 -15.65 14.68
C ILE A 240 10.24 -14.40 14.18
N LEU A 241 9.50 -13.30 14.07
CA LEU A 241 9.99 -11.97 13.74
C LEU A 241 9.85 -11.03 14.93
N THR A 242 10.59 -9.93 14.87
CA THR A 242 10.45 -8.76 15.73
C THR A 242 9.90 -7.56 14.95
N ILE A 243 9.51 -6.49 15.65
CA ILE A 243 9.05 -5.26 15.00
C ILE A 243 10.18 -4.63 14.16
N ASP A 244 11.43 -4.66 14.65
CA ASP A 244 12.59 -4.11 13.94
C ASP A 244 12.81 -4.85 12.60
N GLU A 245 12.78 -6.18 12.63
CA GLU A 245 12.86 -7.02 11.43
C GLU A 245 11.68 -6.78 10.46
N LEU A 246 10.48 -6.56 10.98
CA LEU A 246 9.33 -6.22 10.14
C LEU A 246 9.50 -4.85 9.45
N MET A 247 10.16 -3.90 10.11
CA MET A 247 10.49 -2.61 9.51
C MET A 247 11.56 -2.69 8.44
N GLU A 248 12.50 -3.63 8.57
CA GLU A 248 13.44 -3.95 7.49
C GLU A 248 12.71 -4.57 6.29
N ILE A 249 11.77 -5.50 6.54
CA ILE A 249 10.94 -6.04 5.48
C ILE A 249 10.18 -4.93 4.75
N TRP A 250 9.59 -3.97 5.47
CA TRP A 250 8.91 -2.83 4.84
C TRP A 250 9.84 -1.98 3.97
N TYR A 251 11.10 -1.82 4.37
CA TYR A 251 12.11 -1.14 3.58
C TYR A 251 12.42 -1.90 2.28
N TYR A 252 12.65 -3.22 2.35
CA TYR A 252 12.87 -4.06 1.17
C TYR A 252 11.64 -4.11 0.24
N VAL A 253 10.44 -4.26 0.80
CA VAL A 253 9.18 -4.21 0.03
C VAL A 253 9.05 -2.89 -0.73
N ASN A 254 9.44 -1.75 -0.13
CA ASN A 254 9.37 -0.46 -0.81
C ASN A 254 10.30 -0.38 -2.03
N LYS A 255 11.46 -1.05 -2.01
CA LYS A 255 12.45 -1.05 -3.10
C LYS A 255 12.03 -1.83 -4.34
N ILE A 256 11.02 -2.69 -4.26
CA ILE A 256 10.56 -3.46 -5.42
C ILE A 256 10.12 -2.51 -6.53
N SER A 257 10.66 -2.79 -7.72
CA SER A 257 10.47 -1.97 -8.91
C SER A 257 9.17 -2.35 -9.65
N SER A 258 8.63 -1.39 -10.39
CA SER A 258 7.44 -1.58 -11.21
C SER A 258 7.62 -0.85 -12.54
N ASP A 259 7.26 -1.51 -13.63
CA ASP A 259 7.36 -0.91 -14.96
C ASP A 259 6.29 0.13 -15.24
N ILE A 260 6.57 0.94 -16.26
CA ILE A 260 5.61 1.89 -16.83
C ILE A 260 4.32 1.19 -17.29
N GLU A 261 4.42 -0.06 -17.77
CA GLU A 261 3.25 -0.85 -18.16
C GLU A 261 2.32 -1.12 -16.96
N VAL A 262 2.89 -1.48 -15.81
CA VAL A 262 2.13 -1.68 -14.56
C VAL A 262 1.51 -0.39 -14.07
N ASN A 263 2.23 0.72 -14.12
CA ASN A 263 1.70 2.04 -13.77
C ASN A 263 0.52 2.41 -14.68
N ASN A 264 0.67 2.25 -15.99
CA ASN A 264 -0.40 2.46 -16.96
C ASN A 264 -1.59 1.53 -16.71
N TYR A 265 -1.35 0.29 -16.30
CA TYR A 265 -2.40 -0.67 -15.97
C TYR A 265 -3.20 -0.25 -14.73
N ILE A 266 -2.51 0.14 -13.66
CA ILE A 266 -3.15 0.65 -12.44
C ILE A 266 -3.93 1.94 -12.76
N HIS A 267 -3.38 2.84 -13.56
CA HIS A 267 -4.09 4.04 -14.03
C HIS A 267 -5.35 3.67 -14.82
N ALA A 268 -5.27 2.69 -15.72
CA ALA A 268 -6.42 2.22 -16.49
C ALA A 268 -7.52 1.66 -15.56
N ILE A 269 -7.15 0.92 -14.51
CA ILE A 269 -8.09 0.45 -13.48
C ILE A 269 -8.89 1.60 -12.90
N ILE A 270 -8.22 2.65 -12.41
CA ILE A 270 -8.91 3.80 -11.82
C ILE A 270 -9.78 4.50 -12.84
N ARG A 271 -9.23 4.79 -14.03
CA ARG A 271 -9.92 5.59 -15.04
C ARG A 271 -11.15 4.90 -15.61
N GLU A 272 -11.15 3.58 -15.79
CA GLU A 272 -12.37 2.87 -16.23
C GLU A 272 -13.49 2.87 -15.18
N PHE A 273 -13.16 2.97 -13.89
CA PHE A 273 -14.15 3.10 -12.83
C PHE A 273 -14.67 4.54 -12.69
N THR A 274 -13.83 5.54 -12.96
CA THR A 274 -14.16 6.96 -12.75
C THR A 274 -14.74 7.67 -13.97
N LEU A 275 -14.28 7.34 -15.18
CA LEU A 275 -14.62 8.08 -16.39
C LEU A 275 -16.08 7.91 -16.78
N CYS A 276 -16.67 9.00 -17.28
CA CYS A 276 -17.97 9.02 -17.91
C CYS A 276 -17.99 10.08 -19.02
N ASP A 277 -18.65 9.75 -20.13
CA ASP A 277 -18.79 10.64 -21.28
C ASP A 277 -19.68 11.87 -21.01
N ARG A 278 -20.53 11.80 -19.96
CA ARG A 278 -21.61 12.76 -19.72
C ARG A 278 -21.40 13.66 -18.52
N ILE A 279 -20.77 13.15 -17.47
CA ILE A 279 -20.62 13.85 -16.19
C ILE A 279 -19.27 13.55 -15.59
N ASP A 280 -18.85 14.41 -14.65
CA ASP A 280 -17.81 14.06 -13.70
C ASP A 280 -18.44 13.33 -12.51
N LYS A 281 -18.24 12.00 -12.46
CA LYS A 281 -18.77 11.16 -11.39
C LYS A 281 -18.20 11.49 -10.01
N GLY A 282 -17.02 12.10 -9.94
CA GLY A 282 -16.43 12.51 -8.66
C GLY A 282 -17.11 13.74 -8.06
N ASN A 283 -17.77 14.54 -8.89
CA ASN A 283 -18.39 15.82 -8.51
C ASN A 283 -19.93 15.80 -8.59
N THR A 284 -20.53 14.64 -8.91
CA THR A 284 -21.99 14.50 -9.11
C THR A 284 -22.55 13.42 -8.19
N GLU A 285 -23.43 13.79 -7.26
CA GLU A 285 -24.01 12.84 -6.30
C GLU A 285 -25.34 12.23 -6.77
N ASP A 286 -26.21 12.99 -7.44
CA ASP A 286 -27.59 12.57 -7.72
C ASP A 286 -27.71 11.66 -8.95
N LEU A 287 -26.93 11.92 -9.99
CA LEU A 287 -27.05 11.23 -11.27
C LEU A 287 -26.00 10.12 -11.40
N LYS A 288 -26.46 8.88 -11.23
CA LYS A 288 -25.64 7.65 -11.23
C LYS A 288 -26.17 6.66 -12.28
N PRO A 289 -25.37 5.65 -12.68
CA PRO A 289 -25.86 4.58 -13.54
C PRO A 289 -27.14 3.90 -13.04
N SER A 290 -27.28 3.71 -11.71
CA SER A 290 -28.52 3.19 -11.11
C SER A 290 -29.72 4.13 -11.19
N THR A 291 -29.53 5.45 -11.26
CA THR A 291 -30.61 6.44 -11.38
C THR A 291 -30.93 6.84 -12.82
N GLY A 292 -30.29 6.20 -13.82
CA GLY A 292 -30.61 6.36 -15.24
C GLY A 292 -29.58 7.14 -16.07
N LEU A 293 -28.41 7.47 -15.51
CA LEU A 293 -27.33 8.19 -16.20
C LEU A 293 -26.97 7.61 -17.58
N CYS A 294 -27.04 6.29 -17.74
CA CYS A 294 -26.56 5.59 -18.93
C CYS A 294 -27.59 5.54 -20.07
N SER A 295 -28.83 5.98 -19.86
CA SER A 295 -29.90 5.91 -20.87
C SER A 295 -29.57 6.73 -22.12
N GLY A 296 -29.50 6.06 -23.28
CA GLY A 296 -29.14 6.68 -24.57
C GLY A 296 -27.64 7.05 -24.70
N CYS A 297 -26.77 6.58 -23.80
CA CYS A 297 -25.34 6.84 -23.88
C CYS A 297 -24.68 5.87 -24.87
N HIS A 298 -23.79 6.38 -25.74
CA HIS A 298 -23.03 5.56 -26.67
C HIS A 298 -22.19 4.49 -25.96
N PHE A 299 -21.66 4.83 -24.78
CA PHE A 299 -20.84 3.94 -23.96
C PHE A 299 -21.65 3.01 -23.05
N ASN A 300 -22.99 3.02 -23.12
CA ASN A 300 -23.80 2.08 -22.35
C ASN A 300 -23.84 0.69 -23.02
N THR A 301 -22.71 -0.02 -22.97
CA THR A 301 -22.54 -1.35 -23.55
C THR A 301 -22.28 -2.39 -22.47
N ALA A 302 -22.45 -3.68 -22.79
CA ALA A 302 -22.15 -4.75 -21.84
C ALA A 302 -20.66 -4.77 -21.42
N GLN A 303 -19.75 -4.34 -22.30
CA GLN A 303 -18.30 -4.41 -22.07
C GLN A 303 -17.78 -3.25 -21.22
N ASN A 304 -18.38 -2.06 -21.30
CA ASN A 304 -17.89 -0.91 -20.55
C ASN A 304 -18.05 -1.10 -19.03
N VAL A 305 -17.02 -0.74 -18.27
CA VAL A 305 -17.05 -0.80 -16.80
C VAL A 305 -17.87 0.36 -16.23
N CYS A 306 -17.76 1.56 -16.83
CA CYS A 306 -18.35 2.78 -16.31
C CYS A 306 -19.86 2.70 -16.02
N ASN A 307 -20.64 1.89 -16.75
CA ASN A 307 -22.09 1.77 -16.54
C ASN A 307 -22.48 0.80 -15.42
N LYS A 308 -21.50 0.19 -14.73
CA LYS A 308 -21.69 -0.74 -13.60
C LYS A 308 -21.28 -0.13 -12.26
N ILE A 309 -20.77 1.11 -12.26
CA ILE A 309 -20.15 1.76 -11.11
C ILE A 309 -20.96 2.97 -10.66
N ASP A 310 -21.55 2.90 -9.46
CA ASP A 310 -22.33 3.97 -8.83
C ASP A 310 -21.47 4.91 -7.97
N SER A 311 -20.41 4.40 -7.34
CA SER A 311 -19.41 5.20 -6.60
C SER A 311 -18.01 4.89 -7.13
N ILE A 312 -17.21 5.93 -7.36
CA ILE A 312 -15.90 5.84 -8.01
C ILE A 312 -14.82 5.27 -7.08
N LEU A 313 -13.70 4.84 -7.65
CA LEU A 313 -12.50 4.52 -6.88
C LEU A 313 -11.77 5.81 -6.45
N SER A 314 -11.31 5.83 -5.21
CA SER A 314 -10.43 6.89 -4.71
C SER A 314 -9.00 6.76 -5.26
N VAL A 315 -8.22 7.83 -5.13
CA VAL A 315 -6.78 7.83 -5.45
C VAL A 315 -5.97 6.90 -4.55
N ARG A 316 -6.49 6.47 -3.39
CA ARG A 316 -5.79 5.54 -2.46
C ARG A 316 -5.60 4.18 -3.09
N VAL A 317 -6.57 3.75 -3.89
CA VAL A 317 -6.55 2.46 -4.58
C VAL A 317 -5.30 2.32 -5.44
N VAL A 318 -4.81 3.40 -6.06
CA VAL A 318 -3.54 3.41 -6.81
C VAL A 318 -2.38 2.95 -5.94
N LYS A 319 -2.24 3.58 -4.76
CA LYS A 319 -1.13 3.30 -3.86
C LYS A 319 -1.27 1.93 -3.21
N ASP A 320 -2.48 1.50 -2.87
CA ASP A 320 -2.69 0.20 -2.25
C ASP A 320 -2.48 -0.96 -3.23
N LEU A 321 -2.96 -0.83 -4.48
CA LEU A 321 -2.64 -1.80 -5.54
C LEU A 321 -1.13 -1.97 -5.68
N LEU A 322 -0.37 -0.87 -5.71
CA LEU A 322 1.09 -0.93 -5.80
C LEU A 322 1.73 -1.55 -4.55
N ARG A 323 1.36 -1.09 -3.34
CA ARG A 323 1.93 -1.58 -2.07
C ARG A 323 1.71 -3.08 -1.87
N TYR A 324 0.49 -3.56 -2.07
CA TYR A 324 0.19 -4.98 -1.92
C TYR A 324 0.78 -5.84 -3.04
N SER A 325 0.91 -5.30 -4.26
CA SER A 325 1.64 -5.99 -5.34
C SER A 325 3.13 -6.11 -5.03
N LYS A 326 3.76 -5.06 -4.48
CA LYS A 326 5.14 -5.10 -3.98
C LYS A 326 5.30 -6.13 -2.86
N ALA A 327 4.40 -6.12 -1.88
CA ALA A 327 4.44 -7.10 -0.78
C ALA A 327 4.32 -8.55 -1.30
N LEU A 328 3.45 -8.79 -2.29
CA LEU A 328 3.31 -10.11 -2.91
C LEU A 328 4.56 -10.49 -3.71
N ALA A 329 5.10 -9.57 -4.51
CA ALA A 329 6.35 -9.77 -5.24
C ALA A 329 7.51 -10.13 -4.29
N TRP A 330 7.65 -9.38 -3.19
CA TRP A 330 8.67 -9.64 -2.17
C TRP A 330 8.54 -11.03 -1.55
N LEU A 331 7.32 -11.42 -1.18
CA LEU A 331 7.04 -12.72 -0.59
C LEU A 331 7.42 -13.88 -1.53
N LEU A 332 7.23 -13.69 -2.83
CA LEU A 332 7.56 -14.67 -3.87
C LEU A 332 9.05 -14.65 -4.26
N GLY A 333 9.82 -13.65 -3.80
CA GLY A 333 11.22 -13.47 -4.17
C GLY A 333 11.41 -12.97 -5.60
N ILE A 334 10.43 -12.23 -6.14
CA ILE A 334 10.54 -11.57 -7.45
C ILE A 334 10.79 -10.07 -7.26
N ASN A 335 11.74 -9.53 -8.03
CA ASN A 335 12.20 -8.13 -7.89
C ASN A 335 11.40 -7.13 -8.75
N HIS A 336 10.45 -7.64 -9.51
CA HIS A 336 9.67 -6.90 -10.49
C HIS A 336 8.19 -7.26 -10.41
N ILE A 337 7.33 -6.26 -10.57
CA ILE A 337 5.87 -6.42 -10.60
C ILE A 337 5.41 -6.45 -12.05
N ASP A 338 4.64 -7.48 -12.40
CA ASP A 338 3.91 -7.54 -13.65
C ASP A 338 2.40 -7.31 -13.45
N ILE A 339 1.65 -7.21 -14.56
CA ILE A 339 0.20 -7.04 -14.57
C ILE A 339 -0.54 -8.22 -13.90
N ASN A 340 0.04 -9.42 -13.91
CA ASN A 340 -0.61 -10.61 -13.34
C ASN A 340 -0.61 -10.54 -11.81
N VAL A 341 0.49 -10.09 -11.20
CA VAL A 341 0.58 -9.83 -9.76
C VAL A 341 -0.46 -8.81 -9.32
N VAL A 342 -0.61 -7.70 -10.06
CA VAL A 342 -1.64 -6.69 -9.79
C VAL A 342 -3.04 -7.30 -9.87
N ASN A 343 -3.31 -8.12 -10.89
CA ASN A 343 -4.61 -8.77 -11.06
C ASN A 343 -4.98 -9.76 -9.96
N THR A 344 -3.98 -10.42 -9.36
CA THR A 344 -4.21 -11.30 -8.21
C THR A 344 -4.70 -10.50 -7.00
N ILE A 345 -4.18 -9.30 -6.79
CA ILE A 345 -4.49 -8.46 -5.61
C ILE A 345 -5.72 -7.56 -5.82
N ALA A 346 -5.92 -7.05 -7.04
CA ALA A 346 -6.89 -6.00 -7.32
C ALA A 346 -8.33 -6.28 -6.85
N PRO A 347 -8.90 -7.49 -6.97
CA PRO A 347 -10.24 -7.77 -6.47
C PRO A 347 -10.41 -7.53 -4.96
N TYR A 348 -9.37 -7.81 -4.17
CA TYR A 348 -9.39 -7.63 -2.71
C TYR A 348 -9.21 -6.16 -2.29
N VAL A 349 -8.57 -5.34 -3.12
CA VAL A 349 -8.41 -3.90 -2.87
C VAL A 349 -9.66 -3.12 -3.29
N ILE A 350 -10.37 -3.58 -4.32
CA ILE A 350 -11.45 -2.81 -4.97
C ILE A 350 -12.84 -3.15 -4.42
N SER A 351 -13.12 -4.43 -4.16
CA SER A 351 -14.51 -4.91 -3.97
C SER A 351 -15.27 -4.28 -2.80
N HIS A 352 -14.59 -3.88 -1.73
CA HIS A 352 -15.22 -3.20 -0.58
C HIS A 352 -15.31 -1.68 -0.73
N ARG A 353 -14.56 -1.08 -1.67
CA ARG A 353 -14.49 0.38 -1.87
C ARG A 353 -15.45 0.91 -2.92
N THR A 354 -16.05 0.03 -3.71
CA THR A 354 -16.91 0.41 -4.83
C THR A 354 -18.37 0.08 -4.57
N ALA A 355 -19.25 1.06 -4.80
CA ALA A 355 -20.66 0.82 -4.95
C ALA A 355 -20.97 0.43 -6.41
N PHE A 356 -21.52 -0.76 -6.58
CA PHE A 356 -21.89 -1.29 -7.88
C PHE A 356 -23.39 -1.13 -8.12
N VAL A 357 -23.76 -1.07 -9.40
CA VAL A 357 -25.16 -1.08 -9.83
C VAL A 357 -25.82 -2.40 -9.41
N LYS A 358 -26.78 -2.35 -8.47
CA LYS A 358 -27.43 -3.54 -7.89
C LYS A 358 -27.98 -4.52 -8.93
N ARG A 359 -28.66 -4.03 -9.98
CA ARG A 359 -29.22 -4.91 -11.04
C ARG A 359 -28.16 -5.75 -11.77
N GLU A 360 -26.93 -5.29 -11.85
CA GLU A 360 -25.81 -6.02 -12.46
C GLU A 360 -25.15 -6.95 -11.45
N LEU A 361 -24.96 -6.47 -10.22
CA LEU A 361 -24.36 -7.21 -9.11
C LEU A 361 -25.22 -8.39 -8.63
N ASP A 362 -26.54 -8.24 -8.62
CA ASP A 362 -27.48 -9.27 -8.13
C ASP A 362 -27.79 -10.33 -9.20
N LYS A 363 -27.41 -10.06 -10.45
CA LYS A 363 -27.60 -10.99 -11.58
C LYS A 363 -26.65 -12.18 -11.47
N SER A 364 -27.09 -13.33 -12.00
CA SER A 364 -26.24 -14.51 -12.16
C SER A 364 -24.97 -14.16 -12.97
N PRO A 365 -23.78 -14.64 -12.56
CA PRO A 365 -23.51 -15.61 -11.49
C PRO A 365 -23.15 -14.99 -10.12
N TYR A 366 -23.33 -13.69 -9.92
CA TYR A 366 -22.75 -12.99 -8.76
C TYR A 366 -23.63 -12.97 -7.52
N TYR A 367 -24.95 -12.77 -7.68
CA TYR A 367 -25.92 -12.81 -6.57
C TYR A 367 -25.52 -11.94 -5.36
N GLY A 368 -25.04 -10.72 -5.62
CA GLY A 368 -24.58 -9.81 -4.55
C GLY A 368 -23.09 -9.95 -4.20
N ASN A 369 -22.37 -10.93 -4.75
CA ASN A 369 -20.95 -11.15 -4.47
C ASN A 369 -20.07 -10.08 -5.13
N LYS A 370 -19.77 -9.02 -4.37
CA LYS A 370 -18.92 -7.89 -4.81
C LYS A 370 -17.52 -8.34 -5.25
N TYR A 371 -16.94 -9.36 -4.61
CA TYR A 371 -15.61 -9.84 -4.95
C TYR A 371 -15.57 -10.48 -6.34
N GLU A 372 -16.47 -11.45 -6.61
CA GLU A 372 -16.53 -12.12 -7.92
C GLU A 372 -16.94 -11.14 -9.03
N PHE A 373 -17.83 -10.19 -8.74
CA PHE A 373 -18.18 -9.13 -9.67
C PHE A 373 -16.97 -8.25 -10.02
N SER A 374 -16.22 -7.79 -9.01
CA SER A 374 -15.00 -7.00 -9.21
C SER A 374 -13.96 -7.75 -10.05
N LYS A 375 -13.76 -9.04 -9.76
CA LYS A 375 -12.87 -9.92 -10.53
C LYS A 375 -13.28 -10.00 -12.00
N ASN A 376 -14.58 -10.10 -12.29
CA ASN A 376 -15.08 -10.09 -13.67
C ASN A 376 -14.84 -8.76 -14.38
N LEU A 377 -15.07 -7.63 -13.70
CA LEU A 377 -14.79 -6.30 -14.25
C LEU A 377 -13.31 -6.13 -14.59
N LEU A 378 -12.42 -6.55 -13.68
CA LEU A 378 -10.97 -6.49 -13.88
C LEU A 378 -10.51 -7.36 -15.05
N ASN A 379 -11.10 -8.54 -15.25
CA ASN A 379 -10.82 -9.38 -16.43
C ASN A 379 -11.23 -8.69 -17.74
N THR A 380 -12.33 -7.92 -17.73
CA THR A 380 -12.79 -7.14 -18.89
C THR A 380 -11.84 -5.98 -19.15
N LEU A 381 -11.44 -5.28 -18.09
CA LEU A 381 -10.47 -4.20 -18.13
C LEU A 381 -9.10 -4.65 -18.65
N GLN A 382 -8.63 -5.83 -18.24
CA GLN A 382 -7.37 -6.38 -18.75
C GLN A 382 -7.40 -6.57 -20.27
N LYS A 383 -8.55 -6.97 -20.84
CA LYS A 383 -8.72 -7.05 -22.29
C LYS A 383 -8.70 -5.67 -22.93
N HIS A 384 -9.42 -4.70 -22.34
CA HIS A 384 -9.40 -3.33 -22.84
C HIS A 384 -7.99 -2.72 -22.81
N PHE A 385 -7.23 -2.94 -21.73
CA PHE A 385 -5.86 -2.47 -21.61
C PHE A 385 -4.96 -3.00 -22.73
N LYS A 386 -5.04 -4.31 -23.03
CA LYS A 386 -4.32 -4.91 -24.16
C LYS A 386 -4.71 -4.27 -25.49
N THR A 387 -5.99 -3.97 -25.71
CA THR A 387 -6.43 -3.28 -26.95
C THR A 387 -5.93 -1.83 -27.05
N ARG A 388 -5.50 -1.22 -25.94
CA ARG A 388 -4.94 0.14 -25.88
C ARG A 388 -3.42 0.20 -25.99
N GLU A 389 -2.72 -0.93 -26.19
CA GLU A 389 -1.26 -0.98 -26.23
C GLU A 389 -0.67 0.06 -27.20
N ILE A 390 -1.18 0.13 -28.42
CA ILE A 390 -0.76 1.11 -29.44
C ILE A 390 -0.99 2.55 -28.96
N SER A 391 -2.11 2.82 -28.31
CA SER A 391 -2.45 4.16 -27.79
C SER A 391 -1.48 4.62 -26.71
N TYR A 392 -1.06 3.71 -25.81
CA TYR A 392 -0.04 3.99 -24.80
C TYR A 392 1.34 4.19 -25.43
N GLN A 393 1.72 3.36 -26.40
CA GLN A 393 2.99 3.53 -27.14
C GLN A 393 3.06 4.89 -27.84
N ILE A 394 1.95 5.35 -28.44
CA ILE A 394 1.87 6.69 -29.05
C ILE A 394 2.04 7.77 -27.99
N ALA A 395 1.32 7.69 -26.86
CA ALA A 395 1.46 8.66 -25.78
C ALA A 395 2.91 8.73 -25.25
N GLU A 396 3.60 7.59 -25.16
CA GLU A 396 5.00 7.53 -24.76
C GLU A 396 5.94 8.20 -25.77
N LYS A 397 5.73 7.98 -27.09
CA LYS A 397 6.50 8.71 -28.12
C LYS A 397 6.36 10.22 -27.95
N TYR A 398 5.18 10.72 -27.58
CA TYR A 398 4.99 12.15 -27.34
C TYR A 398 5.68 12.62 -26.05
N ARG A 399 5.63 11.82 -24.96
CA ARG A 399 6.42 12.07 -23.72
C ARG A 399 7.90 12.20 -24.01
N GLU A 400 8.45 11.32 -24.84
CA GLU A 400 9.87 11.33 -25.22
C GLU A 400 10.22 12.39 -26.27
N GLY A 401 9.26 13.18 -26.75
CA GLY A 401 9.48 14.15 -27.81
C GLY A 401 9.85 13.53 -29.16
N THR A 402 9.38 12.31 -29.46
CA THR A 402 9.56 11.64 -30.77
C THR A 402 8.25 11.47 -31.55
N GLY A 403 7.11 11.90 -31.02
CA GLY A 403 5.81 11.76 -31.66
C GLY A 403 5.66 12.51 -32.99
N GLU A 404 4.93 11.90 -33.93
CA GLU A 404 4.67 12.43 -35.26
C GLU A 404 3.17 12.65 -35.53
N LYS A 405 2.82 13.49 -36.53
CA LYS A 405 1.42 13.76 -36.89
C LYS A 405 0.64 12.51 -37.29
N THR A 406 1.33 11.51 -37.84
CA THR A 406 0.79 10.18 -38.16
C THR A 406 0.36 9.44 -36.90
N ASP A 407 1.14 9.50 -35.82
CA ASP A 407 0.80 8.91 -34.53
C ASP A 407 -0.48 9.53 -33.95
N LEU A 408 -0.64 10.85 -33.98
CA LEU A 408 -1.87 11.51 -33.51
C LEU A 408 -3.10 11.10 -34.35
N THR A 409 -2.91 10.89 -35.65
CA THR A 409 -3.98 10.43 -36.54
C THR A 409 -4.39 9.00 -36.20
N GLU A 410 -3.43 8.14 -35.85
CA GLU A 410 -3.68 6.78 -35.37
C GLU A 410 -4.42 6.78 -34.04
N LEU A 411 -3.98 7.58 -33.07
CA LEU A 411 -4.60 7.68 -31.74
C LEU A 411 -6.08 8.10 -31.83
N LYS A 412 -6.40 9.06 -32.72
CA LYS A 412 -7.77 9.52 -32.95
C LYS A 412 -8.73 8.46 -33.47
N LYS A 413 -8.24 7.34 -34.04
CA LYS A 413 -9.11 6.24 -34.45
C LYS A 413 -9.86 5.59 -33.28
N TYR A 414 -9.27 5.63 -32.08
CA TYR A 414 -9.83 4.99 -30.88
C TYR A 414 -10.74 5.94 -30.06
N GLU A 415 -10.70 7.25 -30.34
CA GLU A 415 -11.42 8.31 -29.60
C GLU A 415 -12.92 8.03 -29.40
N LYS A 416 -13.60 7.49 -30.42
CA LYS A 416 -15.05 7.29 -30.37
C LYS A 416 -15.47 6.13 -29.47
N ASN A 417 -14.60 5.13 -29.30
CA ASN A 417 -14.95 3.86 -28.66
C ASN A 417 -14.30 3.69 -27.29
N ASP A 418 -13.37 4.57 -26.93
CA ASP A 418 -12.56 4.42 -25.72
C ASP A 418 -12.48 5.70 -24.89
N LEU A 419 -13.00 5.63 -23.66
CA LEU A 419 -13.06 6.78 -22.76
C LEU A 419 -11.67 7.27 -22.33
N ILE A 420 -10.71 6.37 -22.09
CA ILE A 420 -9.36 6.75 -21.67
C ILE A 420 -8.65 7.45 -22.82
N VAL A 421 -8.77 6.92 -24.05
CA VAL A 421 -8.17 7.59 -25.21
C VAL A 421 -8.78 8.98 -25.40
N LYS A 422 -10.11 9.09 -25.33
CA LYS A 422 -10.85 10.33 -25.55
C LYS A 422 -10.56 11.41 -24.51
N TYR A 423 -10.58 11.06 -23.23
CA TYR A 423 -10.55 12.02 -22.13
C TYR A 423 -9.18 12.18 -21.47
N ASP A 424 -8.28 11.21 -21.62
CA ASP A 424 -6.95 11.27 -21.01
C ASP A 424 -5.85 11.38 -22.08
N LEU A 425 -5.70 10.39 -22.97
CA LEU A 425 -4.53 10.31 -23.85
C LEU A 425 -4.51 11.37 -24.95
N ILE A 426 -5.63 11.64 -25.63
CA ILE A 426 -5.68 12.67 -26.68
C ILE A 426 -5.46 14.08 -26.11
N PRO A 427 -6.15 14.50 -25.03
CA PRO A 427 -5.88 15.79 -24.39
C PRO A 427 -4.42 15.93 -23.97
N PHE A 428 -3.87 14.89 -23.32
CA PHE A 428 -2.46 14.83 -22.93
C PHE A 428 -1.51 15.04 -24.10
N VAL A 429 -1.67 14.27 -25.19
CA VAL A 429 -0.83 14.39 -26.38
C VAL A 429 -0.95 15.78 -27.00
N ASN A 430 -2.15 16.35 -27.08
CA ASN A 430 -2.35 17.68 -27.64
C ASN A 430 -1.66 18.78 -26.81
N GLU A 431 -1.66 18.66 -25.48
CA GLU A 431 -1.03 19.61 -24.56
C GLU A 431 0.50 19.66 -24.76
N ILE A 432 1.14 18.49 -24.89
CA ILE A 432 2.61 18.39 -25.00
C ILE A 432 3.13 18.45 -26.44
N ASN A 433 2.24 18.49 -27.44
CA ASN A 433 2.61 18.57 -28.86
C ASN A 433 3.04 19.99 -29.29
N ASN A 434 4.11 20.48 -28.68
CA ASN A 434 4.73 21.76 -29.01
C ASN A 434 6.26 21.61 -29.11
N LYS A 435 6.92 22.58 -29.74
CA LYS A 435 8.36 22.51 -30.02
C LYS A 435 9.22 22.62 -28.77
N GLU A 436 8.79 23.40 -27.79
CA GLU A 436 9.54 23.65 -26.56
C GLU A 436 9.63 22.39 -25.70
N TYR A 437 8.48 21.75 -25.43
CA TYR A 437 8.41 20.46 -24.75
C TYR A 437 9.26 19.40 -25.46
N LYS A 438 9.13 19.31 -26.79
CA LYS A 438 9.90 18.35 -27.59
C LYS A 438 11.41 18.53 -27.42
N ASN A 439 11.89 19.78 -27.43
CA ASN A 439 13.32 20.07 -27.25
C ASN A 439 13.80 19.68 -25.86
N LEU A 440 13.04 20.03 -24.81
CA LEU A 440 13.37 19.69 -23.43
C LEU A 440 13.39 18.17 -23.20
N ALA A 441 12.38 17.45 -23.70
CA ALA A 441 12.32 15.98 -23.62
C ALA A 441 13.54 15.33 -24.29
N GLN A 442 14.00 15.85 -25.44
CA GLN A 442 15.20 15.35 -26.11
C GLN A 442 16.49 15.71 -25.35
N GLN A 443 16.57 16.89 -24.73
CA GLN A 443 17.69 17.26 -23.86
C GLN A 443 17.80 16.30 -22.67
N ILE A 444 16.69 16.03 -21.98
CA ILE A 444 16.63 15.05 -20.89
C ILE A 444 17.09 13.68 -21.39
N LYS A 445 16.53 13.19 -22.50
CA LYS A 445 16.89 11.89 -23.08
C LYS A 445 18.38 11.78 -23.43
N ASN A 446 18.98 12.85 -23.94
CA ASN A 446 20.41 12.89 -24.26
C ASN A 446 21.28 12.94 -23.00
N ALA A 447 20.89 13.71 -21.99
CA ALA A 447 21.59 13.80 -20.71
C ALA A 447 21.54 12.46 -19.94
N VAL A 448 20.40 11.76 -19.96
CA VAL A 448 20.24 10.40 -19.42
C VAL A 448 21.19 9.42 -20.13
N LYS A 449 21.20 9.39 -21.46
CA LYS A 449 22.09 8.51 -22.23
C LYS A 449 23.58 8.81 -22.00
N GLY A 450 23.91 10.06 -21.73
CA GLY A 450 25.27 10.50 -21.43
C GLY A 450 25.70 10.31 -19.97
N GLY A 451 24.80 9.90 -19.06
CA GLY A 451 25.08 9.83 -17.63
C GLY A 451 25.43 11.18 -17.00
N LYS A 452 24.90 12.28 -17.56
CA LYS A 452 25.26 13.64 -17.15
C LYS A 452 24.34 14.13 -16.03
N ILE A 453 24.72 13.81 -14.80
CA ILE A 453 23.94 14.12 -13.58
C ILE A 453 23.76 15.64 -13.40
N GLU A 454 24.82 16.44 -13.60
CA GLU A 454 24.76 17.90 -13.48
C GLU A 454 23.80 18.52 -14.51
N GLU A 455 23.90 18.11 -15.78
CA GLU A 455 22.99 18.59 -16.84
C GLU A 455 21.52 18.22 -16.54
N LEU A 456 21.26 17.04 -15.99
CA LEU A 456 19.91 16.64 -15.57
C LEU A 456 19.38 17.46 -14.38
N ALA A 457 20.24 17.76 -13.41
CA ALA A 457 19.89 18.59 -12.26
C ALA A 457 19.58 20.03 -12.70
N ASP A 458 20.38 20.60 -13.61
CA ASP A 458 20.18 21.94 -14.16
C ASP A 458 18.86 22.04 -14.94
N ILE A 459 18.54 21.05 -15.78
CA ILE A 459 17.26 20.99 -16.50
C ILE A 459 16.09 20.94 -15.51
N ARG A 460 16.18 20.09 -14.48
CA ARG A 460 15.14 19.97 -13.44
C ARG A 460 14.95 21.29 -12.69
N ASN A 461 16.03 21.96 -12.30
CA ASN A 461 15.98 23.22 -11.56
C ASN A 461 15.35 24.33 -12.43
N SER A 462 15.72 24.42 -13.70
CA SER A 462 15.08 25.33 -14.66
C SER A 462 13.58 25.06 -14.82
N LEU A 463 13.16 23.80 -14.86
CA LEU A 463 11.75 23.40 -14.93
C LEU A 463 10.96 23.74 -13.65
N MET A 464 11.62 23.81 -12.48
CA MET A 464 10.97 24.22 -11.23
C MET A 464 10.66 25.72 -11.21
N GLU A 465 11.49 26.54 -11.87
CA GLU A 465 11.29 27.99 -11.95
C GLU A 465 10.36 28.41 -13.09
N ASN A 466 10.41 27.73 -14.23
CA ASN A 466 9.61 28.10 -15.40
C ASN A 466 8.19 27.52 -15.37
N LEU A 467 7.20 28.39 -15.20
CA LEU A 467 5.79 27.97 -15.09
C LEU A 467 5.10 27.71 -16.43
N ASP A 468 5.64 28.20 -17.54
CA ASP A 468 4.94 28.24 -18.84
C ASP A 468 5.03 26.93 -19.64
N ILE A 469 5.88 25.99 -19.20
CA ILE A 469 6.09 24.72 -19.90
C ILE A 469 4.91 23.76 -19.62
N PRO A 470 4.22 23.28 -20.67
CA PRO A 470 3.10 22.35 -20.50
C PRO A 470 3.59 21.03 -19.91
N ASN A 471 2.79 20.47 -19.01
CA ASN A 471 3.11 19.23 -18.32
C ASN A 471 4.54 19.16 -17.71
N ARG A 472 5.06 20.30 -17.23
CA ARG A 472 6.41 20.37 -16.64
C ARG A 472 6.62 19.42 -15.46
N SER A 473 5.56 19.11 -14.70
CA SER A 473 5.61 18.19 -13.57
C SER A 473 6.08 16.79 -13.99
N ASP A 474 5.67 16.32 -15.16
CA ASP A 474 6.12 15.03 -15.70
C ASP A 474 7.60 15.08 -16.10
N LEU A 475 8.08 16.19 -16.68
CA LEU A 475 9.50 16.36 -17.01
C LEU A 475 10.37 16.41 -15.75
N ILE A 476 9.94 17.16 -14.73
CA ILE A 476 10.60 17.20 -13.41
C ILE A 476 10.64 15.80 -12.80
N ASN A 477 9.52 15.07 -12.83
CA ASN A 477 9.46 13.71 -12.32
C ASN A 477 10.36 12.75 -13.11
N TRP A 478 10.44 12.90 -14.43
CA TRP A 478 11.37 12.13 -15.26
C TRP A 478 12.83 12.40 -14.87
N CYS A 479 13.22 13.67 -14.74
CA CYS A 479 14.55 14.04 -14.24
C CYS A 479 14.81 13.43 -12.85
N ASN A 480 13.85 13.53 -11.92
CA ASN A 480 13.99 12.97 -10.57
C ASN A 480 14.17 11.44 -10.58
N ILE A 481 13.40 10.72 -11.40
CA ILE A 481 13.51 9.26 -11.54
C ILE A 481 14.89 8.88 -12.08
N GLU A 482 15.38 9.59 -13.09
CA GLU A 482 16.68 9.27 -13.71
C GLU A 482 17.86 9.67 -12.83
N LEU A 483 17.77 10.82 -12.14
CA LEU A 483 18.72 11.19 -11.09
C LEU A 483 18.74 10.14 -9.98
N TYR A 484 17.57 9.69 -9.53
CA TYR A 484 17.46 8.61 -8.55
C TYR A 484 18.16 7.34 -9.04
N LYS A 485 17.82 6.84 -10.24
CA LYS A 485 18.44 5.63 -10.81
C LYS A 485 19.97 5.71 -10.91
N GLN A 486 20.51 6.91 -11.19
CA GLN A 486 21.95 7.11 -11.39
C GLN A 486 22.72 7.36 -10.08
N THR A 487 22.05 7.83 -9.02
CA THR A 487 22.71 8.28 -7.78
C THR A 487 22.30 7.53 -6.52
N VAL A 488 21.20 6.76 -6.56
CA VAL A 488 20.69 6.03 -5.41
C VAL A 488 21.80 5.22 -4.78
N THR A 489 22.03 5.47 -3.50
CA THR A 489 23.01 4.76 -2.70
C THR A 489 22.41 4.51 -1.34
N ASP A 490 22.40 3.25 -0.92
CA ASP A 490 21.89 2.84 0.37
C ASP A 490 23.03 2.57 1.34
N TYR A 491 22.79 2.85 2.62
CA TYR A 491 23.73 2.66 3.71
C TYR A 491 23.01 2.09 4.91
N VAL A 492 23.68 1.20 5.65
CA VAL A 492 23.17 0.58 6.87
C VAL A 492 24.18 0.70 7.99
N PHE A 493 23.70 0.99 9.19
CA PHE A 493 24.51 1.07 10.41
C PHE A 493 23.64 0.78 11.64
N LYS A 494 24.30 0.55 12.78
CA LYS A 494 23.63 0.39 14.07
C LYS A 494 23.19 1.72 14.66
N TYR A 495 22.02 1.76 15.29
CA TYR A 495 21.47 2.97 15.90
C TYR A 495 22.46 3.66 16.85
N SER A 496 23.29 2.91 17.57
CA SER A 496 24.37 3.46 18.41
C SER A 496 25.25 4.54 17.75
N TYR A 497 25.41 4.53 16.42
CA TYR A 497 26.19 5.51 15.65
C TYR A 497 25.37 6.68 15.07
N TRP A 498 24.09 6.82 15.44
CA TRP A 498 23.21 7.82 14.82
C TRP A 498 23.67 9.26 15.09
N LYS A 499 24.30 9.51 16.25
CA LYS A 499 24.74 10.86 16.63
C LYS A 499 25.94 11.32 15.83
N GLU A 500 26.88 10.42 15.59
CA GLU A 500 28.06 10.63 14.77
C GLU A 500 27.65 10.94 13.33
N ILE A 501 26.78 10.10 12.75
CA ILE A 501 26.25 10.31 11.40
C ILE A 501 25.47 11.62 11.32
N TRP A 502 24.58 11.89 12.27
CA TRP A 502 23.88 13.16 12.32
C TRP A 502 24.84 14.35 12.34
N ALA A 503 25.89 14.31 13.16
CA ALA A 503 26.87 15.39 13.27
C ALA A 503 27.66 15.61 11.96
N ASP A 504 28.10 14.52 11.31
CA ASP A 504 28.83 14.59 10.03
C ASP A 504 27.95 15.18 8.91
N ILE A 505 26.68 14.78 8.84
CA ILE A 505 25.74 15.32 7.85
C ILE A 505 25.40 16.78 8.14
N ALA A 506 25.12 17.12 9.41
CA ALA A 506 24.75 18.47 9.80
C ALA A 506 25.91 19.48 9.69
N ALA A 507 27.16 19.03 9.74
CA ALA A 507 28.34 19.87 9.53
C ALA A 507 28.41 20.42 8.10
N GLU A 508 28.05 19.59 7.10
CA GLU A 508 28.01 20.01 5.69
C GLU A 508 26.66 20.64 5.32
N PHE A 509 25.55 20.07 5.84
CA PHE A 509 24.17 20.46 5.51
C PHE A 509 23.46 21.01 6.75
N SER A 510 23.89 22.18 7.23
CA SER A 510 23.36 22.79 8.47
C SER A 510 21.86 23.07 8.44
N ASN A 511 21.28 23.26 7.25
CA ASN A 511 19.84 23.42 7.05
C ASN A 511 19.02 22.15 7.34
N LEU A 512 19.66 20.98 7.41
CA LEU A 512 19.00 19.70 7.66
C LEU A 512 19.06 19.25 9.13
N ASP A 513 19.72 19.99 10.02
CA ASP A 513 19.98 19.59 11.41
C ASP A 513 18.72 19.10 12.15
N GLN A 514 17.69 19.94 12.22
CA GLN A 514 16.45 19.58 12.92
C GLN A 514 15.72 18.42 12.26
N ALA A 515 15.69 18.37 10.93
CA ALA A 515 15.01 17.31 10.19
C ALA A 515 15.65 15.95 10.43
N LEU A 516 16.98 15.90 10.54
CA LEU A 516 17.77 14.69 10.85
C LEU A 516 17.54 14.24 12.29
N LYS A 517 17.60 15.15 13.28
CA LYS A 517 17.29 14.83 14.69
C LYS A 517 15.92 14.20 14.83
N ASP A 518 14.93 14.82 14.21
CA ASP A 518 13.57 14.30 14.23
C ASP A 518 13.46 12.93 13.56
N ALA A 519 14.25 12.67 12.50
CA ALA A 519 14.25 11.39 11.80
C ALA A 519 14.84 10.25 12.65
N PHE A 520 15.95 10.51 13.35
CA PHE A 520 16.61 9.53 14.22
C PHE A 520 15.92 9.36 15.59
N GLY A 521 15.08 10.31 16.01
CA GLY A 521 14.55 10.35 17.37
C GLY A 521 13.59 9.23 17.77
N GLN A 522 13.02 8.50 16.80
CA GLN A 522 12.06 7.43 17.06
C GLN A 522 11.97 6.45 15.88
N ARG A 523 11.35 5.30 16.15
CA ARG A 523 10.98 4.30 15.14
C ARG A 523 10.08 4.90 14.06
N GLN A 524 10.62 5.12 12.86
CA GLN A 524 9.90 5.69 11.73
C GLN A 524 10.66 5.54 10.41
N THR A 525 9.98 5.90 9.31
CA THR A 525 10.62 6.15 8.02
C THR A 525 10.36 7.60 7.67
N LYS A 526 11.40 8.41 7.47
CA LYS A 526 11.27 9.85 7.20
C LYS A 526 12.06 10.22 5.95
N GLN A 527 11.40 10.92 5.03
CA GLN A 527 12.04 11.52 3.86
C GLN A 527 12.38 12.98 4.16
N ILE A 528 13.63 13.34 3.90
CA ILE A 528 14.16 14.71 4.00
C ILE A 528 14.55 15.14 2.60
N ARG A 529 14.01 16.29 2.16
CA ARG A 529 14.22 16.82 0.81
C ARG A 529 14.85 18.20 0.88
N SER A 530 15.89 18.40 0.08
CA SER A 530 16.46 19.67 -0.33
C SER A 530 16.36 19.78 -1.86
N GLU A 531 16.80 20.89 -2.46
CA GLU A 531 16.77 21.11 -3.92
C GLU A 531 17.46 19.96 -4.69
N ASP A 532 18.68 19.60 -4.30
CA ASP A 532 19.52 18.61 -4.98
C ASP A 532 19.67 17.28 -4.24
N LEU A 533 18.92 17.07 -3.15
CA LEU A 533 19.17 15.97 -2.23
C LEU A 533 17.88 15.40 -1.65
N LEU A 534 17.70 14.10 -1.80
CA LEU A 534 16.69 13.29 -1.12
C LEU A 534 17.39 12.29 -0.22
N ILE A 535 17.11 12.37 1.09
CA ILE A 535 17.54 11.40 2.09
C ILE A 535 16.29 10.68 2.60
N GLU A 536 16.25 9.37 2.52
CA GLU A 536 15.25 8.54 3.19
C GLU A 536 15.91 7.79 4.35
N ILE A 537 15.45 8.04 5.57
CA ILE A 537 15.97 7.43 6.79
C ILE A 537 14.92 6.48 7.35
N ASN A 538 15.27 5.20 7.49
CA ASN A 538 14.45 4.17 8.11
C ASN A 538 15.10 3.70 9.41
N VAL A 539 14.52 4.10 10.54
CA VAL A 539 14.95 3.70 11.89
C VAL A 539 14.06 2.54 12.34
N THR A 540 14.62 1.33 12.40
CA THR A 540 13.85 0.12 12.74
C THR A 540 13.52 0.04 14.23
N GLY A 541 14.41 0.55 15.08
CA GLY A 541 14.26 0.66 16.52
C GLY A 541 15.23 1.68 17.11
N THR A 542 15.08 1.98 18.40
CA THR A 542 15.91 2.96 19.14
C THR A 542 16.85 2.29 20.15
N ASP A 543 16.98 0.96 20.09
CA ASP A 543 17.96 0.22 20.88
C ASP A 543 19.32 0.27 20.16
N ASP A 544 20.43 0.20 20.90
CA ASP A 544 21.78 0.43 20.33
C ASP A 544 22.15 -0.51 19.18
N ASP A 545 21.59 -1.72 19.17
CA ASP A 545 21.78 -2.76 18.14
C ASP A 545 20.74 -2.73 17.01
N SER A 546 19.68 -1.90 17.12
CA SER A 546 18.71 -1.73 16.04
C SER A 546 19.38 -1.16 14.79
N LEU A 547 18.88 -1.52 13.61
CA LEU A 547 19.43 -1.05 12.34
C LEU A 547 18.80 0.27 11.89
N VAL A 548 19.62 1.08 11.22
CA VAL A 548 19.18 2.30 10.54
C VAL A 548 19.62 2.22 9.10
N ASN A 549 18.67 2.42 8.18
CA ASN A 549 18.94 2.46 6.75
C ASN A 549 18.85 3.92 6.29
N ILE A 550 19.85 4.38 5.55
CA ILE A 550 19.88 5.70 4.91
C ILE A 550 20.01 5.49 3.41
N GLN A 551 19.00 5.91 2.66
CA GLN A 551 19.05 6.00 1.22
C GLN A 551 19.30 7.45 0.80
N ILE A 552 20.23 7.66 -0.11
CA ILE A 552 20.56 8.98 -0.65
C ILE A 552 20.39 8.95 -2.16
N SER A 553 19.74 9.97 -2.70
CA SER A 553 19.61 10.18 -4.14
C SER A 553 19.47 11.67 -4.46
N GLY A 554 19.77 12.07 -5.70
CA GLY A 554 19.61 13.45 -6.15
C GLY A 554 20.69 13.89 -7.14
N GLY A 555 21.02 15.18 -7.08
CA GLY A 555 22.03 15.83 -7.92
C GLY A 555 23.38 15.93 -7.23
N SER A 556 23.98 17.12 -7.30
CA SER A 556 25.35 17.37 -6.84
C SER A 556 25.53 17.14 -5.33
N ASP A 557 24.56 17.57 -4.52
CA ASP A 557 24.59 17.42 -3.06
C ASP A 557 24.48 15.96 -2.61
N ALA A 558 23.75 15.13 -3.35
CA ALA A 558 23.70 13.68 -3.11
C ALA A 558 25.07 13.02 -3.29
N LEU A 559 25.84 13.45 -4.30
CA LEU A 559 27.20 12.95 -4.53
C LEU A 559 28.16 13.43 -3.42
N LYS A 560 28.04 14.67 -2.95
CA LYS A 560 28.83 15.18 -1.82
C LYS A 560 28.55 14.38 -0.55
N LEU A 561 27.29 14.17 -0.21
CA LEU A 561 26.89 13.40 0.98
C LEU A 561 27.37 11.95 0.89
N ARG A 562 27.24 11.33 -0.28
CA ARG A 562 27.78 9.99 -0.55
C ARG A 562 29.29 9.94 -0.26
N ASN A 563 30.07 10.92 -0.70
CA ASN A 563 31.51 10.98 -0.45
C ASN A 563 31.88 11.15 1.04
N ILE A 564 30.98 11.73 1.85
CA ILE A 564 31.15 11.82 3.30
C ILE A 564 30.92 10.45 3.92
N LEU A 565 29.78 9.80 3.61
CA LEU A 565 29.43 8.51 4.18
C LEU A 565 30.36 7.36 3.73
N ASP A 566 30.84 7.39 2.48
CA ASP A 566 31.80 6.40 1.97
C ASP A 566 33.14 6.39 2.74
N LYS A 567 33.44 7.43 3.55
CA LYS A 567 34.66 7.51 4.38
C LYS A 567 34.47 6.99 5.81
N LEU A 568 33.25 6.72 6.24
CA LEU A 568 32.97 6.30 7.61
C LEU A 568 33.14 4.78 7.72
N GLU A 569 33.92 4.31 8.70
CA GLU A 569 34.24 2.86 8.84
C GLU A 569 33.10 2.03 9.46
N TYR A 570 32.17 2.69 10.16
CA TYR A 570 31.06 2.05 10.89
C TYR A 570 29.73 2.04 10.10
N ILE A 571 29.74 2.49 8.85
CA ILE A 571 28.59 2.44 7.95
C ILE A 571 28.86 1.48 6.79
N GLN A 572 27.84 0.72 6.40
CA GLN A 572 27.95 -0.26 5.33
C GLN A 572 27.11 0.17 4.14
N LYS A 573 27.76 0.53 3.04
CA LYS A 573 27.10 0.75 1.75
C LYS A 573 26.40 -0.53 1.26
N GLU A 574 25.14 -0.45 0.87
CA GLU A 574 24.46 -1.54 0.15
C GLU A 574 24.77 -1.43 -1.34
N GLU A 575 25.06 -2.57 -1.96
CA GLU A 575 25.29 -2.69 -3.41
C GLU A 575 23.98 -2.88 -4.17
#